data_AF-A0A2V7HN85-F1
#
_entry.id   AF-A0A2V7HN85-F1
#
_cell.length_a   1.000
_cell.length_b   1.000
_cell.length_c   1.000
_cell.angle_alpha   90.00
_cell.angle_beta   90.00
_cell.angle_gamma   90.00
#
_symmetry.space_group_name_H-M   'P 1'
#
loop_
_entity.id
_entity.type
_entity.pdbx_description
1 polymer ?
#
loop_
_entity_poly.entity_id
_entity_poly.type
_entity_poly.pdbx_seq_one_letter_code
_entity_poly.pdbx_strand_id
1 'polypeptide(L)'
;MVSELTWNTFRNHLLLEYEVPKYDGDMGTPNLFVHLDEAICEKKVRLLMAHFQTQRGKDWFTPDLFRSLLRLRGMESRAPGKYAEGFHCRKIVL
;
A
#
# COMPACT_ATOMS: atom_id res chain seq x y z
N MET A 1 -12.94 -5.45 12.28
CA MET A 1 -14.41 -5.56 12.42
C MET A 1 -15.17 -5.46 11.10
N VAL A 2 -15.20 -4.34 10.35
CA VAL A 2 -15.94 -4.33 9.06
C VAL A 2 -15.28 -5.19 7.98
N SER A 3 -13.94 -5.20 7.90
CA SER A 3 -13.21 -6.01 6.91
C SER A 3 -13.40 -7.52 7.08
N GLU A 4 -13.72 -8.02 8.27
CA GLU A 4 -13.96 -9.45 8.53
C GLU A 4 -15.18 -10.00 7.76
N LEU A 5 -16.16 -9.13 7.47
CA LEU A 5 -17.34 -9.51 6.69
C LEU A 5 -17.02 -9.77 5.21
N THR A 6 -15.90 -9.25 4.71
CA THR A 6 -15.51 -9.41 3.29
C THR A 6 -15.28 -10.88 2.94
N TRP A 7 -14.78 -11.67 3.90
CA TRP A 7 -14.51 -13.09 3.71
C TRP A 7 -15.77 -13.88 3.33
N ASN A 8 -16.86 -13.63 4.06
CA ASN A 8 -18.14 -14.32 3.88
C ASN A 8 -18.97 -13.73 2.74
N THR A 9 -18.84 -12.43 2.51
CA THR A 9 -19.57 -11.72 1.46
C THR A 9 -19.04 -12.08 0.07
N PHE A 10 -17.72 -12.10 -0.10
CA PHE A 10 -17.08 -12.32 -1.40
C PHE A 10 -16.52 -13.75 -1.53
N ARG A 11 -17.39 -14.67 -1.98
CA ARG A 11 -17.14 -16.12 -1.90
C ARG A 11 -16.12 -16.66 -2.90
N ASN A 12 -15.93 -16.02 -4.05
CA ASN A 12 -15.02 -16.47 -5.11
C ASN A 12 -14.15 -15.31 -5.66
N HIS A 13 -13.84 -14.32 -4.82
CA HIS A 13 -13.05 -13.15 -5.23
C HIS A 13 -11.71 -13.10 -4.50
N LEU A 14 -10.72 -12.49 -5.17
CA LEU A 14 -9.47 -12.05 -4.57
C LEU A 14 -9.75 -10.94 -3.55
N LEU A 15 -9.17 -11.05 -2.35
CA LEU A 15 -9.30 -10.06 -1.28
C LEU A 15 -7.92 -9.55 -0.86
N LEU A 16 -7.62 -8.31 -1.24
CA LEU A 16 -6.42 -7.57 -0.87
C LEU A 16 -6.79 -6.36 -0.03
N GLU A 17 -6.16 -6.22 1.13
CA GLU A 17 -6.25 -5.01 1.95
C GLU A 17 -5.02 -4.16 1.66
N TYR A 18 -5.25 -2.93 1.20
CA TYR A 18 -4.19 -1.98 0.88
C TYR A 18 -3.60 -1.38 2.15
N GLU A 19 -2.26 -1.29 2.20
CA GLU A 19 -1.56 -0.68 3.32
C GLU A 19 -1.68 0.85 3.30
N VAL A 20 -2.21 1.43 4.37
CA VAL A 20 -2.29 2.89 4.54
C VAL A 20 -1.45 3.29 5.75
N PRO A 21 -0.44 4.17 5.60
CA PRO A 21 0.30 4.73 6.72
C PRO A 21 -0.64 5.39 7.74
N LYS A 22 -0.40 5.12 9.03
CA LYS A 22 -1.15 5.69 10.14
C LYS A 22 -0.22 6.36 11.14
N TYR A 23 -0.80 7.27 11.93
CA TYR A 23 -0.08 8.10 12.91
C TYR A 23 0.58 7.28 14.04
N ASP A 24 -0.04 6.17 14.44
CA ASP A 24 0.48 5.25 15.45
C ASP A 24 1.72 4.46 14.98
N GLY A 25 2.05 4.53 13.69
CA GLY A 25 3.21 3.84 13.12
C GLY A 25 3.07 2.32 13.10
N ASP A 26 1.86 1.79 13.37
CA ASP A 26 1.58 0.36 13.30
C ASP A 26 1.52 -0.09 11.84
N MET A 27 2.71 -0.34 11.29
CA MET A 27 2.89 -0.96 10.00
C MET A 27 2.84 -2.47 10.22
N GLY A 28 1.72 -3.07 9.84
CA GLY A 28 1.59 -4.52 9.84
C GLY A 28 2.63 -5.20 8.95
N THR A 29 2.51 -6.53 8.83
CA THR A 29 3.34 -7.35 7.95
C THR A 29 2.54 -7.81 6.73
N PRO A 30 2.64 -7.11 5.57
CA PRO A 30 2.06 -7.58 4.32
C PRO A 30 2.60 -8.95 3.93
N ASN A 31 1.77 -9.76 3.27
CA ASN A 31 2.14 -11.09 2.79
C ASN A 31 2.12 -11.20 1.26
N LEU A 32 1.74 -10.12 0.57
CA LEU A 32 1.77 -10.02 -0.88
C LEU A 32 2.46 -8.72 -1.28
N PHE A 33 3.40 -8.82 -2.21
CA PHE A 33 4.19 -7.70 -2.70
C PHE A 33 4.10 -7.59 -4.21
N VAL A 34 3.89 -6.38 -4.71
CA VAL A 34 3.90 -6.07 -6.13
C VAL A 34 5.09 -5.18 -6.41
N HIS A 35 6.10 -5.70 -7.12
CA HIS A 35 7.26 -4.90 -7.51
C HIS A 35 6.86 -3.79 -8.47
N LEU A 36 7.37 -2.58 -8.24
CA LEU A 36 7.06 -1.42 -9.04
C LEU A 36 8.33 -0.80 -9.60
N ASP A 37 8.22 -0.29 -10.82
CA ASP A 37 9.23 0.57 -11.40
C ASP A 37 9.17 1.97 -10.79
N GLU A 38 10.32 2.64 -10.71
CA GLU A 38 10.44 3.97 -10.13
C GLU A 38 9.49 5.00 -10.77
N ALA A 39 9.30 4.92 -12.10
CA ALA A 39 8.36 5.79 -12.82
C ALA A 39 6.90 5.61 -12.36
N ILE A 40 6.50 4.38 -11.98
CA ILE A 40 5.17 4.11 -11.44
C ILE A 40 5.05 4.71 -10.03
N CYS A 41 6.08 4.55 -9.21
CA CYS A 41 6.14 5.14 -7.88
C CYS A 41 6.01 6.67 -7.93
N GLU A 42 6.74 7.34 -8.81
CA GLU A 42 6.65 8.78 -9.01
C GLU A 42 5.26 9.23 -9.47
N LYS A 43 4.70 8.52 -10.46
CA LYS A 43 3.35 8.80 -10.96
C LYS A 43 2.32 8.66 -9.84
N LYS A 44 2.39 7.59 -9.03
CA LYS A 44 1.51 7.35 -7.89
C LYS A 44 1.58 8.50 -6.89
N VAL A 45 2.79 8.86 -6.44
CA VAL A 45 2.99 9.92 -5.45
C VAL A 45 2.48 11.27 -5.96
N ARG A 46 2.75 11.60 -7.23
CA ARG A 46 2.23 12.82 -7.86
C ARG A 46 0.71 12.86 -7.84
N LEU A 47 0.04 11.75 -8.19
CA LEU A 47 -1.42 11.66 -8.18
C LEU A 47 -1.99 11.80 -6.77
N LEU A 48 -1.36 11.19 -5.76
CA LEU A 48 -1.76 11.35 -4.36
C LEU A 48 -1.75 12.83 -3.94
N MET A 49 -0.66 13.55 -4.24
CA MET A 49 -0.52 14.96 -3.90
C MET A 49 -1.51 15.86 -4.67
N ALA A 50 -1.82 15.50 -5.92
CA ALA A 50 -2.72 16.27 -6.77
C ALA A 50 -4.19 16.15 -6.30
N HIS A 51 -4.65 14.94 -5.95
CA HIS A 51 -6.07 14.65 -5.81
C HIS A 51 -6.57 14.55 -4.37
N PHE A 52 -5.72 14.28 -3.37
CA PHE A 52 -6.14 14.16 -1.97
C PHE A 52 -5.99 15.48 -1.20
N GLN A 53 -6.64 16.53 -1.71
CA GLN A 53 -6.46 17.89 -1.21
C GLN A 53 -6.82 18.04 0.28
N THR A 54 -7.82 17.30 0.76
CA THR A 54 -8.26 17.30 2.18
C THR A 54 -7.22 16.72 3.13
N GLN A 55 -6.21 16.01 2.63
CA GLN A 55 -5.14 15.44 3.43
C GLN A 55 -3.90 16.34 3.52
N ARG A 56 -3.78 17.37 2.67
CA ARG A 56 -2.57 18.22 2.56
C ARG A 56 -2.19 18.97 3.84
N GLY A 57 -3.16 19.22 4.72
CA GLY A 57 -2.90 19.87 6.02
C GLY A 57 -2.41 18.92 7.11
N LYS A 58 -2.22 17.63 6.81
CA LYS A 58 -1.73 16.64 7.77
C LYS A 58 -0.23 16.47 7.59
N ASP A 59 0.52 16.60 8.68
CA ASP A 59 1.99 16.55 8.67
C ASP A 59 2.56 15.23 8.11
N TRP A 60 1.79 14.13 8.17
CA TRP A 60 2.20 12.84 7.61
C TRP A 60 1.95 12.73 6.10
N PHE A 61 1.10 13.56 5.49
CA PHE A 61 0.70 13.40 4.08
C PHE A 61 1.73 14.01 3.14
N THR A 62 2.95 13.48 3.16
CA THR A 62 4.09 14.01 2.41
C THR A 62 4.56 13.04 1.34
N PRO A 63 5.12 13.54 0.22
CA PRO A 63 5.65 12.69 -0.85
C PRO A 63 6.69 11.67 -0.38
N ASP A 64 7.56 12.07 0.55
CA ASP A 64 8.64 11.26 1.08
C ASP A 64 8.14 10.10 1.95
N LEU A 65 7.04 10.25 2.69
CA LEU A 65 6.43 9.13 3.42
C LEU A 65 6.02 8.01 2.46
N PHE A 66 5.28 8.36 1.40
CA PHE A 66 4.81 7.38 0.41
C PHE A 66 5.97 6.71 -0.33
N ARG A 67 7.02 7.46 -0.69
CA ARG A 67 8.23 6.88 -1.30
C ARG A 67 8.98 5.96 -0.35
N SER A 68 9.09 6.34 0.92
CA SER A 68 9.79 5.55 1.94
C SER A 68 9.09 4.22 2.19
N LEU A 69 7.75 4.22 2.26
CA LEU A 69 6.98 2.98 2.39
C LEU A 69 7.25 2.03 1.22
N LEU A 70 7.17 2.54 -0.01
CA LEU A 70 7.45 1.76 -1.22
C LEU A 70 8.87 1.15 -1.19
N ARG A 71 9.84 1.90 -0.67
CA ARG A 71 11.23 1.45 -0.53
C ARG A 71 11.38 0.35 0.52
N LEU A 72 10.72 0.48 1.67
CA LEU A 72 10.71 -0.52 2.73
C LEU A 72 10.14 -1.85 2.21
N ARG A 73 8.98 -1.80 1.54
CA ARG A 73 8.35 -3.00 0.97
C ARG A 73 9.15 -3.59 -0.18
N GLY A 74 9.82 -2.76 -0.98
CA GLY A 74 10.75 -3.24 -1.99
C GLY A 74 12.00 -3.92 -1.41
N MET A 75 12.48 -3.47 -0.25
CA MET A 75 13.57 -4.15 0.48
C MET A 75 13.11 -5.50 1.05
N GLU A 76 11.92 -5.53 1.67
CA GLU A 76 11.33 -6.75 2.25
C GLU A 76 11.11 -7.86 1.20
N SER A 77 10.67 -7.49 0.01
CA SER A 77 10.41 -8.41 -1.11
C SER A 77 11.61 -8.65 -2.04
N ARG A 78 12.75 -7.99 -1.80
CA ARG A 78 13.92 -7.98 -2.70
C ARG A 78 13.56 -7.58 -4.14
N ALA A 79 12.76 -6.52 -4.27
CA ALA A 79 12.34 -5.99 -5.56
C ALA A 79 13.56 -5.57 -6.41
N PRO A 80 13.66 -6.01 -7.68
CA PRO A 80 14.75 -5.64 -8.58
C PRO A 80 14.86 -4.11 -8.77
N GLY A 81 13.70 -3.45 -8.87
CA GLY A 81 13.56 -2.00 -8.99
C GLY A 81 13.60 -1.24 -7.67
N LYS A 82 13.98 -1.87 -6.55
CA LYS A 82 14.03 -1.32 -5.18
C LYS A 82 12.69 -0.98 -4.53
N TYR A 83 11.59 -0.92 -5.29
CA TYR A 83 10.27 -0.52 -4.81
C TYR A 83 9.26 -1.65 -4.95
N ALA A 84 8.36 -1.74 -3.97
CA ALA A 84 7.19 -2.59 -4.05
C ALA A 84 6.01 -1.97 -3.31
N GLU A 85 4.81 -2.39 -3.67
CA GLU A 85 3.60 -2.17 -2.90
C GLU A 85 3.32 -3.39 -2.02
N GLY A 86 2.99 -3.16 -0.74
CA GLY A 86 2.56 -4.20 0.18
C GLY A 86 1.03 -4.30 0.26
N PHE A 87 0.52 -5.53 0.27
CA PHE A 87 -0.89 -5.82 0.54
C PHE A 87 -1.01 -6.92 1.60
N HIS A 88 -2.04 -6.82 2.43
CA HIS A 88 -2.51 -7.97 3.20
C HIS A 88 -3.48 -8.77 2.32
N CYS A 89 -2.98 -9.84 1.72
CA CYS A 89 -3.78 -10.81 1.01
C CYS A 89 -4.49 -11.71 2.02
N ARG A 90 -5.80 -11.48 2.17
CA ARG A 90 -6.67 -12.35 2.96
C ARG A 90 -6.95 -13.63 2.18
N LYS A 91 -7.37 -13.50 0.91
CA LYS A 91 -7.83 -14.62 0.09
C LYS A 91 -7.32 -14.49 -1.33
N ILE A 92 -6.63 -15.52 -1.80
CA ILE A 92 -6.21 -15.65 -3.20
C ILE A 92 -7.14 -16.64 -3.93
N VAL A 93 -7.40 -16.37 -5.21
CA VAL A 93 -8.15 -17.26 -6.12
C VAL A 93 -7.27 -17.41 -7.36
N LEU A 94 -6.95 -18.66 -7.73
CA LEU A 94 -6.06 -19.02 -8.84
C LEU A 94 -6.85 -19.77 -9.92
#